data_AF-A0A2V1CK72-F1
#
_entry.id   AF-A0A2V1CK72-F1
#
_cell.length_a   1.000
_cell.length_b   1.000
_cell.length_c   1.000
_cell.angle_alpha   90.00
_cell.angle_beta   90.00
_cell.angle_gamma   90.00
#
_symmetry.space_group_name_H-M   'P 1'
#
loop_
_entity.id
_entity.type
_entity.pdbx_description
1 polymer ?
#
loop_
_entity_poly.entity_id
_entity_poly.type
_entity_poly.pdbx_seq_one_letter_code
_entity_poly.pdbx_strand_id
1 'polypeptide(L)'
;MKYTDPSLDSEAKAFGDQFRTVLRSGCVDKPKRVYANFAHGDEDPEDLYGGKENVERLRRLKERWDPEGMFGWYNGFGEADGSKESS
;
A
#
# COMPACT_ATOMS: atom_id res chain seq x y z
N MET A 1 12.14 22.59 -2.06
CA MET A 1 13.09 22.31 -3.16
C MET A 1 12.75 20.91 -3.67
N LYS A 2 12.21 20.78 -4.88
CA LYS A 2 12.00 19.49 -5.55
C LYS A 2 13.08 19.35 -6.60
N TYR A 3 13.67 18.18 -6.75
CA TYR A 3 14.54 17.92 -7.90
C TYR A 3 13.66 17.83 -9.16
N THR A 4 14.21 18.22 -10.30
CA THR A 4 13.45 18.35 -11.57
C THR A 4 13.96 17.42 -12.66
N ASP A 5 14.99 16.61 -12.38
CA ASP A 5 15.61 15.68 -13.31
C ASP A 5 15.06 14.27 -13.11
N PRO A 6 14.25 13.73 -14.05
CA PRO A 6 13.69 12.38 -13.94
C PRO A 6 14.73 11.26 -13.97
N SER A 7 15.96 11.53 -14.46
CA SER A 7 17.02 10.51 -14.47
C SER A 7 17.45 10.11 -13.06
N LEU A 8 17.20 10.98 -12.07
CA LEU A 8 17.51 10.76 -10.66
C LEU A 8 16.40 10.01 -9.91
N ASP A 9 15.24 9.75 -10.52
CA ASP A 9 14.10 9.12 -9.85
C ASP A 9 14.47 7.77 -9.22
N SER A 10 15.26 6.97 -9.94
CA SER A 10 15.69 5.66 -9.47
C SER A 10 16.62 5.74 -8.26
N GLU A 11 17.57 6.67 -8.27
CA GLU A 11 18.51 6.92 -7.17
C GLU A 11 17.78 7.50 -5.96
N ALA A 12 16.88 8.46 -6.18
CA ALA A 12 16.05 9.05 -5.13
C ALA A 12 15.16 7.99 -4.46
N LYS A 13 14.56 7.08 -5.24
CA LYS A 13 13.80 5.95 -4.71
C LYS A 13 14.68 5.02 -3.88
N ALA A 14 15.83 4.62 -4.40
CA ALA A 14 16.74 3.72 -3.70
C ALA A 14 17.21 4.31 -2.35
N PHE A 15 17.54 5.61 -2.34
CA PHE A 15 17.87 6.33 -1.11
C PHE A 15 16.70 6.33 -0.12
N GLY A 16 15.47 6.61 -0.59
CA GLY A 16 14.26 6.60 0.23
C GLY A 16 13.98 5.24 0.87
N ASP A 17 14.11 4.15 0.09
CA ASP A 17 13.91 2.78 0.55
C ASP A 17 14.94 2.41 1.65
N GLN A 18 16.22 2.74 1.43
CA GLN A 18 17.28 2.53 2.42
C GLN A 18 17.03 3.33 3.70
N PHE A 19 16.67 4.60 3.57
CA PHE A 19 16.38 5.45 4.71
C PHE A 19 15.21 4.92 5.56
N ARG A 20 14.11 4.51 4.91
CA ARG A 20 12.96 3.87 5.58
C ARG A 20 13.38 2.58 6.30
N THR A 21 14.25 1.79 5.69
CA THR A 21 14.78 0.55 6.28
C THR A 21 15.60 0.83 7.53
N VAL A 22 16.52 1.80 7.49
CA VAL A 22 17.34 2.19 8.63
C VAL A 22 16.46 2.69 9.79
N LEU A 23 15.46 3.55 9.51
CA LEU A 23 14.54 4.03 10.55
C LEU A 23 13.72 2.89 11.18
N ARG A 24 13.39 1.85 10.41
CA ARG A 24 12.68 0.67 10.91
C ARG A 24 13.57 -0.27 11.71
N SER A 25 14.88 -0.29 11.47
CA SER A 25 15.80 -1.29 12.04
C SER A 25 15.73 -1.44 13.57
N GLY A 26 15.39 -0.37 14.31
CA GLY A 26 15.21 -0.41 15.77
C GLY A 26 13.83 -0.89 16.26
N CYS A 27 12.91 -1.25 15.36
CA CYS A 27 11.52 -1.60 15.68
C CYS A 27 11.20 -3.08 15.40
N VAL A 28 12.16 -3.99 15.56
CA VAL A 28 12.07 -5.40 15.15
C VAL A 28 10.84 -6.13 15.69
N ASP A 29 10.40 -5.81 16.91
CA ASP A 29 9.24 -6.45 17.56
C ASP A 29 7.91 -5.71 17.35
N LYS A 30 7.89 -4.65 16.54
CA LYS A 30 6.68 -3.84 16.31
C LYS A 30 6.15 -4.07 14.90
N PRO A 31 4.84 -4.32 14.76
CA PRO A 31 4.23 -4.41 13.44
C PRO A 31 4.43 -3.08 12.71
N LYS A 32 4.77 -3.16 11.42
CA LYS A 32 4.83 -1.99 10.56
C LYS A 32 3.44 -1.37 10.49
N ARG A 33 3.37 -0.06 10.73
CA ARG A 33 2.14 0.73 10.59
C ARG A 33 2.44 1.94 9.75
N VAL A 34 1.63 2.15 8.72
CA VAL A 34 1.75 3.26 7.80
C VAL A 34 0.39 3.93 7.70
N TYR A 35 0.37 5.25 7.82
CA TYR A 35 -0.86 5.99 7.66
C TYR A 35 -1.21 6.08 6.17
N ALA A 36 -2.41 5.65 5.79
CA ALA A 36 -2.82 5.51 4.39
C ALA A 36 -2.63 6.79 3.56
N ASN A 37 -2.78 7.98 4.16
CA ASN A 37 -2.58 9.26 3.46
C ASN A 37 -1.12 9.51 3.04
N PHE A 38 -0.17 8.77 3.59
CA PHE A 38 1.25 8.82 3.27
C PHE A 38 1.78 7.47 2.75
N ALA A 39 0.87 6.60 2.28
CA ALA A 39 1.25 5.34 1.65
C ALA A 39 2.05 5.60 0.38
N HIS A 40 3.18 4.93 0.27
CA HIS A 40 4.07 5.01 -0.88
C HIS A 40 3.64 4.02 -1.98
N GLY A 41 2.85 3.01 -1.63
CA GLY A 41 2.24 2.04 -2.56
C GLY A 41 2.93 0.68 -2.58
N ASP A 42 4.04 0.53 -1.85
CA ASP A 42 4.76 -0.73 -1.60
C ASP A 42 4.44 -1.34 -0.23
N GLU A 43 3.41 -0.83 0.46
CA GLU A 43 2.96 -1.33 1.74
C GLU A 43 1.90 -2.43 1.62
N ASP A 44 1.98 -3.42 2.50
CA ASP A 44 0.93 -4.42 2.62
C ASP A 44 -0.35 -3.78 3.18
N PRO A 45 -1.55 -4.26 2.80
CA PRO A 45 -2.80 -3.76 3.36
C PRO A 45 -2.85 -3.83 4.90
N GLU A 46 -2.18 -4.81 5.50
CA GLU A 46 -2.11 -4.96 6.95
C GLU A 46 -1.30 -3.84 7.61
N ASP A 47 -0.26 -3.33 6.93
CA ASP A 47 0.52 -2.18 7.39
C ASP A 47 -0.33 -0.90 7.40
N LEU A 48 -1.22 -0.78 6.42
CA LEU A 48 -2.06 0.41 6.20
C LEU A 48 -3.30 0.43 7.11
N TYR A 49 -3.97 -0.71 7.23
CA TYR A 49 -5.28 -0.82 7.88
C TYR A 49 -5.22 -1.48 9.26
N GLY A 50 -4.02 -1.79 9.72
CA GLY A 50 -3.78 -2.18 11.10
C GLY A 50 -4.05 -3.66 11.39
N GLY A 51 -3.55 -4.53 10.53
CA GLY A 51 -3.59 -5.99 10.68
C GLY A 51 -4.72 -6.68 9.93
N LYS A 52 -4.60 -8.01 9.84
CA LYS A 52 -5.48 -8.89 9.06
C LYS A 52 -6.97 -8.76 9.38
N GLU A 53 -7.34 -8.67 10.66
CA GLU A 53 -8.76 -8.57 11.07
C GLU A 53 -9.44 -7.33 10.47
N ASN A 54 -8.76 -6.18 10.53
CA ASN A 54 -9.29 -4.94 9.95
C ASN A 54 -9.37 -5.03 8.43
N VAL A 55 -8.37 -5.60 7.78
CA VAL A 55 -8.35 -5.83 6.33
C VAL A 55 -9.53 -6.71 5.91
N GLU A 56 -9.77 -7.82 6.59
CA GLU A 56 -10.89 -8.71 6.31
C GLU A 56 -12.24 -8.02 6.51
N ARG A 57 -12.39 -7.24 7.58
CA ARG A 57 -13.61 -6.46 7.82
C ARG A 57 -13.85 -5.45 6.72
N LEU A 58 -12.81 -4.75 6.27
CA LEU A 58 -12.90 -3.76 5.20
C LEU A 58 -13.23 -4.39 3.84
N ARG A 59 -12.67 -5.57 3.53
CA ARG A 59 -13.04 -6.35 2.33
C ARG A 59 -14.53 -6.69 2.31
N ARG A 60 -15.07 -7.20 3.42
CA ARG A 60 -16.52 -7.50 3.52
C ARG A 60 -17.40 -6.25 3.35
N LEU A 61 -16.94 -5.12 3.87
CA LEU A 61 -17.65 -3.84 3.67
C LEU A 61 -17.57 -3.38 2.21
N LYS A 62 -16.42 -3.54 1.56
CA LYS A 62 -16.23 -3.23 0.14
C LYS A 62 -17.17 -4.06 -0.74
N GLU A 63 -17.25 -5.37 -0.51
CA GLU A 63 -18.17 -6.27 -1.23
C GLU A 63 -19.64 -5.86 -1.04
N ARG A 64 -20.00 -5.43 0.17
CA ARG A 64 -21.39 -5.03 0.48
C ARG A 64 -21.78 -3.70 -0.18
N TRP A 65 -20.87 -2.74 -0.21
CA TRP A 65 -21.19 -1.35 -0.55
C TRP A 65 -20.68 -0.90 -1.91
N ASP A 66 -19.70 -1.60 -2.47
CA ASP A 66 -19.16 -1.35 -3.80
C ASP A 66 -18.81 -2.68 -4.50
N PRO A 67 -19.83 -3.51 -4.79
CA PRO A 67 -19.67 -4.80 -5.45
C PRO A 67 -19.19 -4.68 -6.91
N GLU A 68 -19.49 -3.56 -7.58
CA GLU A 68 -19.06 -3.28 -8.95
C GLU A 68 -17.63 -2.71 -9.02
N GLY A 69 -16.96 -2.52 -7.87
CA GLY A 69 -15.57 -2.11 -7.83
C GLY A 69 -15.32 -0.66 -8.27
N MET A 70 -16.34 0.20 -8.24
CA MET A 70 -16.28 1.57 -8.76
C MET A 70 -15.23 2.43 -8.04
N PHE A 71 -14.90 2.10 -6.80
CA PHE A 71 -13.89 2.76 -5.97
C PHE A 71 -12.71 1.82 -5.64
N GLY A 72 -11.85 1.56 -6.62
CA GLY A 72 -10.68 0.67 -6.50
C GLY A 72 -9.30 1.33 -6.63
N TRP A 73 -9.21 2.66 -6.68
CA TRP A 73 -7.96 3.34 -7.06
C TRP A 73 -6.88 3.35 -5.94
N TYR A 74 -5.62 3.19 -6.35
CA TYR A 74 -4.38 3.28 -5.56
C TYR A 74 -4.18 2.19 -4.49
N ASN A 75 -4.92 2.24 -3.37
CA ASN A 75 -4.84 1.28 -2.26
C ASN A 75 -6.14 0.48 -2.10
N GLY A 76 -6.88 0.29 -3.20
CA GLY A 76 -8.11 -0.49 -3.18
C GLY A 76 -7.82 -1.94 -2.77
N PHE A 77 -8.72 -2.53 -1.98
CA PHE A 77 -8.73 -3.98 -1.82
C PHE A 77 -9.18 -4.57 -3.17
N GLY A 78 -8.22 -5.03 -3.98
CA GLY A 78 -8.50 -5.68 -5.25
C GLY A 78 -9.46 -6.85 -5.09
N GLU A 79 -10.23 -7.14 -6.15
CA GLU A 79 -11.15 -8.27 -6.21
C GLU A 79 -10.48 -9.55 -5.72
N ALA A 80 -11.23 -10.32 -4.93
CA ALA A 80 -10.90 -11.72 -4.69
C ALA A 80 -10.99 -12.46 -6.04
N ASP A 81 -9.84 -12.60 -6.71
CA ASP A 81 -9.53 -13.43 -7.88
C ASP A 81 -10.73 -14.10 -8.60
N GLY A 82 -11.04 -13.60 -9.79
CA GLY A 82 -11.90 -14.27 -10.76
C GLY A 82 -11.81 -13.61 -12.14
N SER A 83 -11.23 -14.33 -13.10
CA SER A 83 -11.12 -14.02 -14.54
C SER A 83 -10.14 -12.92 -14.98
N LYS A 84 -8.93 -13.36 -15.31
CA LYS A 84 -8.28 -12.90 -16.54
C LYS A 84 -9.23 -13.22 -17.71
N GLU A 85 -9.85 -12.21 -18.32
CA GLU A 85 -10.24 -12.30 -19.72
C GLU A 85 -9.28 -11.43 -20.52
N SER A 86 -8.48 -12.14 -21.32
CA SER A 86 -7.70 -11.65 -22.43
C SER A 86 -8.56 -10.86 -23.42
N SER A 87 -8.04 -9.75 -23.91
CA SER A 87 -8.22 -9.35 -25.31
C SER A 87 -6.92 -8.78 -25.86
#